data_AF-A0A8T5B7Z8-F1
#
_entry.id   AF-A0A8T5B7Z8-F1
#
_cell.length_a   1.000
_cell.length_b   1.000
_cell.length_c   1.000
_cell.angle_alpha   90.00
_cell.angle_beta   90.00
_cell.angle_gamma   90.00
#
_symmetry.space_group_name_H-M   'P 1'
#
loop_
_entity.id
_entity.type
_entity.pdbx_description
1 polymer ?
#
loop_
_entity_poly.entity_id
_entity_poly.type
_entity_poly.pdbx_seq_one_letter_code
_entity_poly.pdbx_strand_id
1 'polypeptide(L)' 'MKVDVERLLELLKRAYADEWIAYYSYKWAADMAEGLKSPILAEVVDKIADEEEEYADELAERIIELGG' A
#
# COMPACT_ATOMS: atom_id res chain seq x y z
N MET A 1 -18.55 23.49 -4.35
CA MET A 1 -17.54 22.95 -5.28
C MET A 1 -18.03 21.58 -5.74
N LYS A 2 -18.14 21.32 -7.04
CA LYS A 2 -18.59 20.01 -7.55
C LYS A 2 -17.33 19.16 -7.73
N VAL A 3 -17.23 18.02 -7.04
CA VAL A 3 -16.10 17.10 -7.20
C VAL A 3 -16.32 16.28 -8.45
N ASP A 4 -15.29 16.17 -9.28
CA ASP A 4 -15.26 15.26 -10.42
C ASP A 4 -14.97 13.84 -9.90
N VAL A 5 -16.03 13.03 -9.79
CA VAL A 5 -15.95 11.68 -9.22
C VAL A 5 -15.16 10.75 -10.13
N GLU A 6 -15.26 10.89 -11.45
CA GLU A 6 -14.52 10.06 -12.40
C GLU A 6 -13.02 10.30 -12.27
N ARG A 7 -12.61 11.58 -12.19
CA ARG A 7 -11.22 11.93 -11.94
C ARG A 7 -10.72 11.45 -10.57
N LEU A 8 -11.56 11.54 -9.54
CA LEU A 8 -11.20 11.05 -8.20
C LEU A 8 -10.98 9.53 -8.21
N LEU A 9 -11.87 8.76 -8.85
CA LEU A 9 -11.73 7.31 -8.97
C LEU A 9 -10.44 6.92 -9.71
N GLU A 10 -10.05 7.68 -10.75
CA GLU A 10 -8.78 7.43 -11.44
C GLU A 10 -7.57 7.63 -10.51
N LEU A 11 -7.59 8.66 -9.67
CA LEU A 11 -6.52 8.93 -8.70
C LEU A 11 -6.46 7.86 -7.61
N LEU A 12 -7.62 7.46 -7.06
CA LEU A 12 -7.70 6.42 -6.04
C LEU A 12 -7.19 5.08 -6.56
N LYS A 13 -7.51 4.71 -7.80
CA LYS A 13 -7.02 3.46 -8.41
C LYS A 13 -5.51 3.47 -8.64
N ARG A 14 -4.93 4.62 -8.95
CA ARG A 14 -3.47 4.78 -9.04
C ARG A 14 -2.83 4.62 -7.66
N ALA A 15 -3.33 5.34 -6.66
CA ALA A 15 -2.84 5.22 -5.28
C ALA A 15 -2.95 3.77 -4.78
N TYR A 16 -4.09 3.10 -5.01
CA TYR A 16 -4.28 1.70 -4.64
C TYR A 16 -3.22 0.78 -5.26
N ALA A 17 -2.91 0.97 -6.55
CA ALA A 17 -1.86 0.20 -7.21
C ALA A 17 -0.47 0.54 -6.67
N ASP A 18 -0.21 1.80 -6.33
CA ASP A 18 1.05 2.25 -5.74
C ASP A 18 1.26 1.59 -4.35
N GLU A 19 0.24 1.54 -3.49
CA GLU A 19 0.35 0.89 -2.17
C GLU A 19 0.54 -0.63 -2.29
N TRP A 20 -0.12 -1.31 -3.25
CA TRP A 20 0.14 -2.73 -3.48
C TRP A 20 1.58 -3.01 -3.94
N ILE A 21 2.14 -2.13 -4.78
CA ILE A 21 3.54 -2.25 -5.20
C ILE A 21 4.48 -1.98 -4.02
N ALA A 22 4.15 -1.01 -3.15
CA ALA A 22 4.91 -0.70 -1.96
C ALA A 22 4.89 -1.87 -0.96
N TYR A 23 3.70 -2.37 -0.60
CA TYR A 23 3.49 -3.57 0.21
C TYR A 23 4.36 -4.73 -0.27
N TYR A 24 4.21 -5.12 -1.55
CA TYR A 24 4.95 -6.25 -2.10
C TYR A 24 6.46 -6.03 -2.02
N SER A 25 6.93 -4.82 -2.32
CA SER A 25 8.35 -4.47 -2.29
C SER A 25 8.94 -4.59 -0.89
N TYR A 26 8.24 -4.08 0.14
CA TYR A 26 8.68 -4.14 1.53
C TYR A 26 8.59 -5.54 2.11
N LYS A 27 7.50 -6.26 1.82
CA LYS A 27 7.32 -7.66 2.25
C LYS A 27 8.40 -8.56 1.65
N TRP A 28 8.66 -8.43 0.35
CA TRP A 28 9.77 -9.12 -0.30
C TRP A 28 11.13 -8.76 0.31
N ALA A 29 11.37 -7.48 0.61
CA ALA A 29 12.60 -7.05 1.26
C ALA A 29 12.77 -7.62 2.68
N ALA A 30 11.68 -7.75 3.46
CA ALA A 30 11.68 -8.37 4.77
C ALA A 30 12.10 -9.85 4.68
N ASP A 31 11.48 -10.59 3.76
CA ASP A 31 11.68 -12.04 3.60
C ASP A 31 13.08 -12.37 3.08
N MET A 32 13.67 -11.48 2.29
CA MET A 32 15.00 -11.64 1.69
C MET A 32 16.15 -11.03 2.51
N ALA A 33 15.89 -10.47 3.69
CA ALA A 33 16.90 -9.77 4.47
C ALA A 33 17.93 -10.72 5.10
N GLU A 34 19.21 -10.56 4.73
CA GLU A 34 20.32 -11.38 5.24
C GLU A 34 21.42 -10.56 5.93
N GLY A 35 22.14 -11.18 6.88
CA GLY A 35 23.30 -10.60 7.58
C GLY A 35 23.06 -10.23 9.04
N LEU A 36 24.11 -9.74 9.73
CA LEU A 36 24.11 -9.58 11.19
C LEU A 36 23.05 -8.61 11.74
N LYS A 37 22.67 -7.60 10.95
CA LYS A 37 21.63 -6.60 11.30
C LYS A 37 20.29 -6.88 10.62
N SER A 38 20.17 -7.97 9.85
CA SER A 38 18.96 -8.25 9.10
C SER A 38 17.72 -8.49 9.94
N PRO A 39 17.77 -9.03 11.18
CA PRO A 39 16.54 -9.21 11.97
C PRO A 39 15.82 -7.89 12.27
N ILE A 40 16.56 -6.84 12.62
CA ILE A 40 15.99 -5.51 12.91
C ILE A 40 15.45 -4.88 11.63
N LEU A 41 16.20 -4.98 10.52
CA LEU A 41 15.76 -4.45 9.24
C LEU A 41 14.49 -5.14 8.75
N ALA A 42 14.46 -6.48 8.84
CA ALA A 42 13.31 -7.30 8.46
C ALA A 42 12.07 -6.88 9.25
N GLU A 43 12.17 -6.78 10.58
CA GLU A 43 11.05 -6.34 11.43
C GLU A 43 10.54 -4.94 11.06
N VAL A 44 11.45 -3.98 10.82
CA VAL A 44 11.05 -2.61 10.46
C VAL A 44 10.35 -2.56 9.11
N VAL A 45 10.89 -3.22 8.08
CA VAL A 45 10.29 -3.17 6.75
C VAL A 45 9.05 -4.05 6.63
N ASP A 46 8.94 -5.11 7.43
CA ASP A 46 7.72 -5.91 7.55
C ASP A 46 6.58 -5.07 8.11
N LYS A 47 6.85 -4.31 9.17
CA LYS A 47 5.86 -3.39 9.73
C LYS A 47 5.43 -2.31 8.72
N ILE A 48 6.36 -1.80 7.91
CA ILE A 48 6.00 -0.85 6.85
C ILE A 48 5.11 -1.54 5.81
N ALA A 49 5.40 -2.79 5.43
CA ALA A 49 4.53 -3.54 4.54
C ALA A 49 3.10 -3.62 5.11
N ASP A 50 2.94 -4.02 6.37
CA ASP A 50 1.62 -4.07 7.02
C ASP A 50 0.88 -2.71 6.97
N GLU A 51 1.60 -1.60 7.18
CA GLU A 51 1.03 -0.24 7.07
C GLU A 51 0.54 0.08 5.63
N GLU A 52 1.30 -0.30 4.59
CA GLU A 52 0.87 -0.09 3.19
C GLU A 52 -0.32 -0.99 2.79
N GLU A 53 -0.44 -2.19 3.37
CA GLU A 53 -1.60 -3.07 3.19
C GLU A 53 -2.87 -2.42 3.77
N GLU A 54 -2.78 -1.86 4.98
CA GLU A 54 -3.88 -1.11 5.59
C GLU A 54 -4.33 0.06 4.70
N TYR A 55 -3.38 0.82 4.11
CA TYR A 55 -3.72 1.92 3.19
C TYR A 55 -4.36 1.42 1.89
N ALA A 56 -3.90 0.30 1.35
CA ALA A 56 -4.53 -0.32 0.18
C ALA A 56 -5.99 -0.71 0.47
N ASP A 57 -6.28 -1.25 1.66
CA ASP A 57 -7.64 -1.58 2.08
C ASP A 57 -8.53 -0.33 2.23
N GLU A 58 -8.04 0.73 2.89
CA GLU A 58 -8.76 2.00 3.01
C GLU A 58 -9.10 2.61 1.63
N LEU A 59 -8.15 2.54 0.69
CA LEU A 59 -8.36 2.99 -0.68
C LEU A 59 -9.40 2.13 -1.41
N ALA A 60 -9.36 0.80 -1.24
CA ALA A 60 -10.33 -0.12 -1.83
C ALA A 60 -11.74 0.15 -1.30
N GLU A 61 -11.91 0.33 0.01
CA GLU A 61 -13.19 0.71 0.62
C GLU A 61 -13.72 2.00 -0.01
N ARG A 62 -12.85 3.01 -0.16
CA ARG A 62 -13.26 4.30 -0.73
C ARG A 62 -13.64 4.22 -2.20
N ILE A 63 -12.93 3.43 -2.98
CA ILE A 63 -13.23 3.12 -4.39
C ILE A 63 -14.63 2.48 -4.50
N ILE A 64 -14.93 1.51 -3.62
CA ILE A 64 -16.24 0.84 -3.57
C ILE A 64 -17.36 1.83 -3.21
N GLU A 65 -17.17 2.67 -2.20
CA GLU A 65 -18.15 3.68 -1.78
C GLU A 65 -18.53 4.66 -2.90
N LEU A 66 -17.58 4.97 -3.78
CA LEU A 66 -17.75 5.90 -4.90
C LEU A 66 -18.29 5.22 -6.17
N GLY A 67 -18.53 3.91 -6.13
CA GLY A 67 -19.15 3.17 -7.21
C GLY A 67 -18.19 2.70 -8.30
N GLY A 68 -16.90 2.51 -8.00
CA GLY A 68 -16.01 1.84 -8.94
C GLY A 68 -14.54 1.81 -8.61
#